data_AF-A0A7K3WNR0-F1
#
_entry.id   AF-A0A7K3WNR0-F1
#
_cell.length_a   1.000
_cell.length_b   1.000
_cell.length_c   1.000
_cell.angle_alpha   90.00
_cell.angle_beta   90.00
_cell.angle_gamma   90.00
#
_symmetry.space_group_name_H-M   'P 1'
#
loop_
_entity.id
_entity.type
_entity.pdbx_description
1 polymer ?
#
loop_
_entity_poly.entity_id
_entity_poly.type
_entity_poly.pdbx_seq_one_letter_code
_entity_poly.pdbx_strand_id
1 'polypeptide(L)' 'MRLQTHLQLGDYNPKQQGFLNFVLDQYVAVGFSELDDDKLPKILELRYKSVSDAKNELGSIKHIREAFIGFQERIYAS' A
#
# COMPACT_ATOMS: atom_id res chain seq x y z
N MET A 1 18.02 -0.96 12.83
CA MET A 1 16.59 -1.33 12.78
C MET A 1 16.36 -2.07 11.47
N ARG A 2 16.28 -3.41 11.49
CA ARG A 2 15.99 -4.22 10.29
C ARG A 2 14.49 -4.50 10.31
N LEU A 3 13.74 -3.84 9.43
CA LEU A 3 12.34 -4.13 9.19
C LEU A 3 12.25 -5.49 8.49
N GLN A 4 12.39 -6.59 9.23
CA GLN A 4 12.00 -7.92 8.75
C GLN A 4 10.48 -8.03 8.84
N THR A 5 9.76 -7.24 8.06
CA THR A 5 8.32 -7.35 7.92
C THR A 5 8.03 -8.17 6.67
N HIS A 6 8.22 -9.49 6.75
CA HIS A 6 7.32 -10.38 6.02
C HIS A 6 5.97 -10.28 6.74
N LEU A 7 5.26 -9.16 6.55
CA LEU A 7 3.86 -9.06 6.92
C LEU A 7 3.18 -10.20 6.16
N GLN A 8 2.77 -11.25 6.87
CA GLN A 8 1.92 -12.27 6.28
C GLN A 8 0.56 -11.63 6.04
N LEU A 9 0.43 -11.05 4.85
CA LEU A 9 -0.76 -10.40 4.32
C LEU A 9 -1.80 -11.47 3.93
N GLY A 10 -2.06 -12.45 4.80
CA GLY A 10 -2.90 -13.62 4.54
C GLY A 10 -4.34 -13.27 4.13
N ASP A 11 -4.80 -12.09 4.53
CA ASP A 11 -6.14 -11.57 4.19
C ASP A 11 -6.20 -10.88 2.81
N TYR A 12 -5.06 -10.73 2.13
CA TYR A 12 -4.95 -9.99 0.88
C TYR A 12 -4.64 -10.91 -0.30
N ASN A 13 -5.30 -10.66 -1.43
CA ASN A 13 -5.00 -11.39 -2.66
C ASN A 13 -3.59 -11.04 -3.18
N PRO A 14 -2.99 -11.85 -4.08
CA PRO A 14 -1.61 -11.64 -4.53
C PRO A 14 -1.32 -10.24 -5.11
N LYS A 15 -2.29 -9.62 -5.79
CA LYS A 15 -2.12 -8.27 -6.35
C LYS A 15 -2.12 -7.21 -5.25
N GLN A 16 -3.00 -7.35 -4.26
CA GLN A 16 -3.02 -6.50 -3.07
C GLN A 16 -1.73 -6.66 -2.26
N GLN A 17 -1.20 -7.88 -2.11
CA GLN A 17 0.09 -8.10 -1.45
C GLN A 17 1.23 -7.40 -2.18
N GLY A 18 1.26 -7.50 -3.52
CA GLY A 18 2.24 -6.80 -4.34
C GLY A 18 2.13 -5.27 -4.21
N PHE A 19 0.92 -4.73 -4.09
CA PHE A 19 0.70 -3.32 -3.82
C PHE A 19 1.21 -2.90 -2.44
N LEU A 20 0.88 -3.65 -1.38
CA LEU A 20 1.27 -3.32 -0.01
C LEU A 20 2.79 -3.42 0.20
N ASN A 21 3.46 -4.39 -0.43
CA ASN A 21 4.92 -4.45 -0.44
C ASN A 21 5.53 -3.23 -1.13
N PHE A 22 4.95 -2.80 -2.25
CA PHE A 22 5.39 -1.56 -2.92
C PHE A 22 5.22 -0.33 -2.01
N VAL A 23 4.10 -0.23 -1.28
CA VAL A 23 3.88 0.85 -0.31
C VAL A 23 4.96 0.87 0.76
N LEU A 24 5.33 -0.30 1.30
CA LEU A 24 6.40 -0.44 2.29
C LEU A 24 7.75 0.02 1.73
N ASP A 25 8.08 -0.39 0.50
CA ASP A 25 9.31 0.03 -0.17
C ASP A 25 9.35 1.55 -0.36
N GLN A 26 8.23 2.18 -0.75
CA GLN A 26 8.16 3.64 -0.88
C GLN A 26 8.30 4.36 0.47
N TYR A 27 7.71 3.81 1.53
CA TYR A 27 7.84 4.34 2.88
C TYR A 27 9.30 4.35 3.34
N VAL A 28 10.01 3.22 3.15
CA VAL A 28 11.43 3.07 3.54
C VAL A 28 12.37 3.87 2.64
N ALA A 29 12.12 3.93 1.34
CA ALA A 29 13.05 4.51 0.37
C ALA A 29 12.94 6.03 0.22
N VAL A 30 11.74 6.61 0.37
CA VAL A 30 11.48 8.00 -0.03
C VAL A 30 11.15 8.92 1.16
N GLY A 31 11.12 8.39 2.38
CA GLY A 31 10.96 9.24 3.57
C GLY A 31 9.60 9.92 3.65
N PHE A 32 8.54 9.23 3.22
CA PHE A 32 7.20 9.60 3.66
C PHE A 32 7.19 9.52 5.18
N SER A 33 7.14 10.68 5.85
CA SER A 33 7.02 10.77 7.31
C SER A 33 5.77 10.05 7.80
N GLU A 34 4.75 10.03 6.94
CA GLU A 34 3.53 9.30 7.13
C GLU A 34 2.93 8.83 5.81
N LEU A 35 2.30 7.66 5.87
CA LEU A 35 1.34 7.24 4.85
C LEU A 35 0.06 7.99 5.19
N ASP A 36 -0.36 8.90 4.31
CA ASP A 36 -1.64 9.62 4.40
C ASP A 36 -2.53 9.18 3.25
N ASP A 37 -3.85 9.21 3.44
CA ASP A 37 -4.82 8.83 2.43
C ASP A 37 -4.76 9.73 1.20
N ASP A 38 -4.45 11.03 1.35
CA ASP A 38 -4.22 11.95 0.25
C ASP A 38 -2.98 11.59 -0.61
N LYS A 39 -2.10 10.72 -0.11
CA LYS A 39 -0.98 10.16 -0.90
C LYS A 39 -1.38 8.91 -1.69
N LEU A 40 -2.52 8.28 -1.37
CA LEU A 40 -2.98 7.07 -2.05
C LEU A 40 -3.05 7.22 -3.58
N PRO A 41 -3.65 8.29 -4.16
CA PRO A 41 -3.68 8.46 -5.61
C PRO A 41 -2.28 8.47 -6.24
N LYS A 42 -1.33 9.17 -5.60
CA LYS A 42 0.04 9.27 -6.10
C LYS A 42 0.76 7.92 -6.05
N ILE A 43 0.57 7.16 -4.99
CA ILE A 43 1.15 5.81 -4.84
C ILE A 43 0.59 4.86 -5.89
N LEU A 44 -0.73 4.93 -6.17
CA LEU A 44 -1.36 4.14 -7.23
C LEU A 44 -0.78 4.49 -8.61
N GLU A 45 -0.63 5.78 -8.92
CA GLU A 45 -0.02 6.23 -10.17
C GLU A 45 1.43 5.77 -10.32
N LEU A 46 2.23 5.82 -9.25
CA LEU A 46 3.62 5.38 -9.28
C LEU A 46 3.75 3.89 -9.61
N ARG A 47 2.84 3.05 -9.12
CA ARG A 47 2.89 1.60 -9.36
C ARG A 47 2.20 1.17 -10.65
N TYR A 48 1.06 1.77 -10.98
CA TYR A 48 0.15 1.31 -12.03
C TYR A 48 0.01 2.28 -13.21
N LYS A 49 0.75 3.40 -13.22
CA LYS A 49 0.70 4.48 -14.24
C LYS A 49 -0.54 5.36 -14.17
N SER A 50 -1.68 4.84 -13.71
CA SER A 50 -2.88 5.63 -13.43
C SER A 50 -3.75 5.00 -12.33
N VAL A 51 -4.63 5.81 -11.71
CA VAL A 51 -5.64 5.31 -10.77
C VAL A 51 -6.63 4.37 -11.45
N SER A 52 -6.97 4.63 -12.72
CA SER A 52 -7.86 3.74 -13.51
C SER A 52 -7.24 2.36 -13.71
N ASP A 53 -5.95 2.30 -14.03
CA ASP A 53 -5.23 1.03 -14.19
C ASP A 53 -5.11 0.30 -12.85
N ALA A 54 -4.87 1.03 -11.76
CA ALA A 54 -4.87 0.45 -10.43
C ALA A 54 -6.22 -0.19 -10.06
N LYS A 55 -7.34 0.43 -10.43
CA LYS A 55 -8.68 -0.15 -10.21
C LYS A 55 -8.89 -1.45 -10.99
N ASN A 56 -8.40 -1.50 -12.24
CA ASN A 56 -8.49 -2.72 -13.06
C ASN A 56 -7.71 -3.88 -12.43
N GLU A 57 -6.60 -3.56 -11.75
CA GLU A 57 -5.75 -4.57 -11.11
C GLU A 57 -6.21 -4.95 -9.71
N LEU A 58 -6.58 -3.97 -8.88
CA LEU A 58 -6.79 -4.13 -7.44
C LEU A 58 -8.28 -4.15 -7.03
N GLY A 59 -9.18 -3.78 -7.94
CA GLY A 59 -10.62 -3.72 -7.70
C GLY A 59 -11.12 -2.32 -7.31
N SER A 60 -12.15 -2.26 -6.47
CA SER A 60 -12.80 -0.99 -6.14
C SER A 60 -11.89 -0.05 -5.35
N ILE A 61 -12.03 1.26 -5.55
CA ILE A 61 -11.31 2.29 -4.78
C ILE A 61 -11.54 2.12 -3.28
N LYS A 62 -12.76 1.73 -2.88
CA LYS A 62 -13.09 1.47 -1.47
C LYS A 62 -12.19 0.37 -0.89
N HIS A 63 -12.07 -0.78 -1.55
CA HIS A 63 -11.21 -1.88 -1.08
C HIS A 63 -9.72 -1.50 -1.09
N ILE A 64 -9.28 -0.74 -2.10
CA ILE A 64 -7.89 -0.28 -2.17
C ILE A 64 -7.57 0.61 -0.96
N ARG A 65 -8.47 1.54 -0.64
CA ARG A 65 -8.33 2.44 0.51
C ARG A 65 -8.36 1.69 1.84
N GLU A 66 -9.30 0.76 2.03
CA GLU A 66 -9.38 -0.07 3.24
C GLU A 66 -8.10 -0.91 3.44
N ALA A 67 -7.59 -1.51 2.36
CA ALA A 67 -6.33 -2.25 2.41
C ALA A 67 -5.14 -1.34 2.78
N PHE A 68 -5.11 -0.12 2.22
CA PHE A 68 -4.08 0.87 2.51
C PHE A 68 -4.12 1.33 3.98
N ILE A 69 -5.28 1.74 4.49
CA ILE A 69 -5.45 2.19 5.89
C ILE A 69 -5.15 1.07 6.88
N GLY A 70 -5.72 -0.12 6.69
CA GLY A 70 -5.43 -1.26 7.58
C GLY A 70 -3.96 -1.68 7.54
N PHE A 71 -3.24 -1.40 6.45
CA PHE A 71 -1.80 -1.58 6.38
C PHE A 71 -1.04 -0.52 7.20
N GLN A 72 -1.45 0.75 7.13
CA GLN A 72 -0.88 1.83 7.95
C GLN A 72 -1.01 1.55 9.45
N GLU A 73 -2.20 1.13 9.90
CA GLU A 73 -2.47 0.80 11.31
C GLU A 73 -1.47 -0.24 11.84
N ARG A 74 -1.15 -1.27 11.04
CA ARG A 74 -0.18 -2.30 11.42
C ARG A 74 1.25 -1.78 11.52
N ILE A 75 1.63 -0.80 10.71
CA ILE A 75 2.97 -0.17 10.77
C ILE A 75 3.06 0.74 12.01
N TYR A 76 2.06 1.57 12.29
CA TYR A 76 2.09 2.52 13.40
C TYR A 76 1.81 1.92 14.78
N ALA A 77 1.14 0.77 14.84
CA ALA A 77 0.94 0.04 16.08
C ALA A 77 2.19 -0.73 16.56
N SER A 78 3.29 -0.69 15.79
CA SER A 78 4.54 -1.45 16.04
C SER A 78 5.65 -0.60 16.64
#